data_AF-A0A2N2AVF1-F1
#
_entry.id   AF-A0A2N2AVF1-F1
#
_cell.length_a   1.000
_cell.length_b   1.000
_cell.length_c   1.000
_cell.angle_alpha   90.00
_cell.angle_beta   90.00
_cell.angle_gamma   90.00
#
_symmetry.space_group_name_H-M   'P 1'
#
loop_
_entity.id
_entity.type
_entity.pdbx_description
1 polymer ?
#
loop_
_entity_poly.entity_id
_entity_poly.type
_entity_poly.pdbx_seq_one_letter_code
_entity_poly.pdbx_strand_id
1 'polypeptide(L)'
;MKKVLFMLIVVMLISTSCVEEDLKVAKPVIYLYPEVETSIKVKLDYKGELACTYPQYNNGWNVISNSDGRIINQEDNLEYSNLLFIGYP
;
A
#
# COMPACT_ATOMS: atom_id res chain seq x y z
N MET A 1 39.65 -25.35 31.05
CA MET A 1 38.17 -25.46 31.04
C MET A 1 37.43 -24.12 31.08
N LYS A 2 37.96 -23.05 31.70
CA LYS A 2 37.28 -21.73 31.73
C LYS A 2 37.17 -21.00 30.39
N LYS A 3 38.12 -21.18 29.45
CA LYS A 3 38.12 -20.48 28.15
C LYS A 3 37.01 -20.96 27.21
N VAL A 4 36.70 -22.26 27.21
CA VAL A 4 35.61 -22.85 26.42
C VAL A 4 34.25 -22.43 26.97
N LEU A 5 34.11 -22.38 28.30
CA LEU A 5 32.90 -21.90 28.97
C LEU A 5 32.65 -20.40 28.70
N PHE A 6 33.70 -19.58 28.67
CA PHE A 6 33.59 -18.16 28.34
C PHE A 6 33.18 -17.94 26.87
N MET A 7 33.71 -18.76 25.96
CA MET A 7 33.37 -18.71 24.53
C MET A 7 31.92 -19.15 24.26
N LEU A 8 31.38 -20.10 25.03
CA LEU A 8 29.98 -20.54 24.94
C LEU A 8 28.99 -19.49 25.47
N ILE A 9 29.35 -18.72 26.50
CA ILE A 9 28.49 -17.68 27.10
C ILE A 9 28.39 -16.45 26.18
N VAL A 10 29.47 -16.08 25.48
CA VAL A 10 29.48 -14.92 24.56
C VAL A 10 28.64 -15.16 23.31
N VAL A 11 28.51 -16.42 22.85
CA VAL A 11 27.70 -16.78 21.68
C VAL A 11 26.19 -16.73 21.96
N MET A 12 25.76 -16.94 23.21
CA MET A 12 24.33 -16.90 23.59
C MET A 12 23.80 -15.47 23.83
N LEU A 13 24.67 -14.47 23.99
CA LEU A 13 24.28 -13.07 24.20
C LEU A 13 24.00 -12.31 22.89
N ILE A 14 24.19 -12.96 21.75
CA ILE A 14 23.84 -12.43 20.43
C ILE A 14 22.44 -12.95 20.04
N SER A 15 21.49 -12.91 20.97
CA SER A 15 20.07 -13.03 20.60
C SER A 15 19.66 -11.71 19.97
N THR A 16 19.79 -11.66 18.65
CA THR A 16 19.12 -10.79 17.70
C THR A 16 18.22 -9.75 18.36
N SER A 17 18.72 -8.51 18.45
CA SER A 17 17.86 -7.34 18.38
C SER A 17 16.92 -7.57 17.20
N CYS A 18 15.61 -7.62 17.46
CA CYS A 18 14.63 -7.37 16.40
C CYS A 18 14.93 -5.94 15.95
N VAL A 19 15.65 -5.81 14.82
CA VAL A 19 15.60 -4.57 14.07
C VAL A 19 14.18 -4.53 13.55
N GLU A 20 13.33 -3.70 14.14
CA GLU A 20 12.16 -3.20 13.44
C GLU A 20 12.72 -2.43 12.24
N GLU A 21 12.92 -3.12 11.12
CA GLU A 21 13.09 -2.43 9.85
C GLU A 21 11.78 -1.67 9.64
N ASP A 22 11.88 -0.35 9.74
CA ASP A 22 10.79 0.59 9.53
C ASP A 22 10.40 0.51 8.05
N LEU A 23 9.64 -0.54 7.70
CA LEU A 23 9.14 -0.79 6.35
C LEU A 23 8.33 0.44 5.94
N LYS A 24 8.85 1.22 5.00
CA LYS A 24 8.16 2.40 4.47
C LYS A 24 6.94 1.98 3.64
N VAL A 25 5.82 1.76 4.31
CA VAL A 25 4.53 1.44 3.69
C VAL A 25 3.94 2.69 3.04
N ALA A 26 3.65 2.62 1.74
CA ALA A 26 2.87 3.65 1.04
C ALA A 26 1.38 3.37 1.27
N LYS A 27 0.61 4.38 1.69
CA LYS A 27 -0.85 4.27 1.82
C LYS A 27 -1.57 5.56 1.39
N PRO A 28 -1.53 5.94 0.10
CA PRO A 28 -2.26 7.10 -0.36
C PRO A 28 -3.76 6.80 -0.48
N VAL A 29 -4.54 7.86 -0.30
CA VAL A 29 -5.97 7.93 -0.60
C VAL A 29 -6.14 9.00 -1.68
N ILE A 30 -6.85 8.66 -2.75
CA ILE A 30 -7.04 9.50 -3.93
C ILE A 30 -8.52 9.87 -4.01
N TYR A 31 -8.79 11.16 -4.00
CA TYR A 31 -10.11 11.73 -4.22
C TYR A 31 -10.17 12.39 -5.61
N LEU A 32 -11.31 12.27 -6.28
CA LEU A 32 -11.55 12.82 -7.60
C LEU A 32 -12.72 13.80 -7.51
N TYR A 33 -12.50 15.04 -7.95
CA TYR A 33 -13.50 16.12 -7.95
C TYR A 33 -13.43 16.88 -9.28
N PRO A 34 -13.82 16.26 -10.40
CA PRO A 34 -13.91 16.98 -11.66
C PRO A 34 -15.01 18.05 -11.60
N GLU A 35 -14.93 19.09 -12.43
CA GLU A 35 -15.97 20.14 -12.47
C GLU A 35 -17.33 19.61 -12.96
N VAL A 36 -17.31 18.60 -13.83
CA VAL A 36 -18.49 17.91 -14.38
C VAL A 36 -18.25 16.40 -14.35
N GLU A 37 -19.32 15.60 -14.48
CA GLU A 37 -19.21 14.14 -14.58
C GLU A 37 -18.18 13.75 -15.65
N THR A 38 -17.14 13.03 -15.24
CA THR A 38 -15.98 12.75 -16.09
C THR A 38 -15.55 11.30 -15.96
N SER A 39 -15.30 10.64 -17.09
CA SER A 39 -14.60 9.35 -17.13
C SER A 39 -13.10 9.56 -16.94
N ILE A 40 -12.53 8.99 -15.89
CA ILE A 40 -11.14 9.18 -15.46
C ILE A 40 -10.44 7.82 -15.41
N LYS A 41 -9.25 7.76 -15.99
CA LYS A 41 -8.35 6.61 -15.87
C LYS A 41 -7.20 6.95 -14.93
N VAL A 42 -7.09 6.21 -13.84
CA VAL A 42 -6.01 6.37 -12.85
C VAL A 42 -5.04 5.20 -12.98
N LYS A 43 -3.77 5.51 -13.22
CA LYS A 43 -2.69 4.52 -13.29
C LYS A 43 -1.61 4.88 -12.29
N LEU A 44 -1.12 3.88 -11.57
CA LEU A 44 -0.07 4.05 -10.58
C LEU A 44 1.28 3.80 -11.26
N ASP A 45 2.18 4.78 -11.17
CA ASP A 45 3.62 4.59 -11.42
C ASP A 45 4.30 4.36 -10.07
N TYR A 46 4.10 3.16 -9.52
CA TYR A 46 4.62 2.77 -8.21
C TYR A 46 5.72 1.71 -8.37
N LYS A 47 6.93 2.04 -7.90
CA LYS A 47 8.11 1.16 -7.96
C LYS A 47 8.18 0.26 -6.72
N GLY A 48 7.12 -0.52 -6.50
CA GLY A 48 6.98 -1.42 -5.37
C GLY A 48 5.83 -2.40 -5.61
N GLU A 49 5.46 -3.15 -4.58
CA GLU A 49 4.39 -4.15 -4.67
C GLU A 49 3.08 -3.61 -4.08
N LEU A 50 1.97 -3.80 -4.80
CA LEU A 50 0.64 -3.46 -4.30
C LEU A 50 0.12 -4.58 -3.41
N ALA A 51 -0.07 -4.29 -2.13
CA ALA A 51 -0.55 -5.24 -1.14
C ALA A 51 -2.08 -5.24 -1.03
N CYS A 52 -2.69 -4.06 -1.14
CA CYS A 52 -4.14 -3.90 -1.06
C CYS A 52 -4.56 -2.72 -1.92
N THR A 53 -5.70 -2.83 -2.58
CA THR A 53 -6.27 -1.78 -3.41
C THR A 53 -7.78 -1.75 -3.21
N TYR A 54 -8.35 -0.55 -3.20
CA TYR A 54 -9.78 -0.37 -3.06
C TYR A 54 -10.26 0.77 -3.98
N PRO A 55 -11.17 0.50 -4.94
CA PRO A 55 -11.61 -0.82 -5.44
C PRO A 55 -10.45 -1.66 -6.00
N GLN A 56 -10.74 -2.88 -6.44
CA GLN A 56 -9.72 -3.77 -7.01
C GLN A 56 -8.97 -3.09 -8.17
N TYR A 57 -7.64 -3.14 -8.13
CA TYR A 57 -6.77 -2.54 -9.14
C TYR A 57 -6.48 -3.52 -10.28
N ASN A 58 -7.14 -3.33 -11.42
CA ASN A 58 -7.00 -4.20 -12.60
C ASN A 58 -6.11 -3.51 -13.66
N ASN A 59 -4.84 -3.27 -13.33
CA ASN A 59 -3.88 -2.51 -14.18
C ASN A 59 -4.29 -1.04 -14.40
N GLY A 60 -5.06 -0.50 -13.47
CA GLY A 60 -5.65 0.83 -13.52
C GLY A 60 -7.03 0.83 -12.89
N TRP A 61 -7.47 1.99 -12.45
CA TRP A 61 -8.88 2.24 -12.19
C TRP A 61 -9.47 3.01 -13.36
N ASN A 62 -10.60 2.54 -13.87
CA ASN A 62 -11.38 3.24 -14.86
C ASN A 62 -12.72 3.59 -14.21
N VAL A 63 -12.94 4.87 -13.96
CA VAL A 63 -14.03 5.33 -13.10
C VAL A 63 -14.80 6.48 -13.74
N ILE A 64 -16.05 6.66 -13.33
CA ILE A 64 -16.82 7.87 -13.57
C ILE A 64 -16.86 8.62 -12.24
N SER A 65 -16.49 9.91 -12.25
CA SER A 65 -16.50 10.72 -11.03
C SER A 65 -17.28 12.02 -11.24
N ASN A 66 -17.98 12.42 -10.18
CA ASN A 66 -18.80 13.62 -10.12
C ASN A 66 -18.13 14.71 -9.29
N SER A 67 -18.60 15.95 -9.46
CA SER A 67 -18.11 17.11 -8.72
C SER A 67 -18.34 17.04 -7.21
N ASP A 68 -19.22 16.15 -6.74
CA ASP A 68 -19.47 15.88 -5.32
C ASP A 68 -18.53 14.82 -4.71
N GLY A 69 -17.64 14.24 -5.51
CA GLY A 69 -16.67 13.24 -5.06
C GLY A 69 -17.16 11.80 -5.11
N ARG A 70 -18.38 11.53 -5.59
CA ARG A 70 -18.84 10.16 -5.88
C ARG A 70 -17.97 9.57 -6.99
N ILE A 71 -17.54 8.31 -6.82
CA ILE A 71 -16.76 7.56 -7.79
C ILE A 71 -17.53 6.27 -8.12
N ILE A 72 -17.85 6.05 -9.38
CA ILE A 72 -18.39 4.77 -9.87
C ILE A 72 -17.25 4.01 -10.55
N ASN A 73 -16.89 2.85 -10.04
CA ASN A 73 -15.91 1.99 -10.69
C ASN A 73 -16.58 1.26 -11.85
N GLN A 74 -16.02 1.37 -13.06
CA GLN A 74 -16.67 0.82 -14.26
C GLN A 74 -16.55 -0.70 -14.36
N GLU A 75 -15.64 -1.31 -13.60
CA GLU A 75 -15.44 -2.77 -13.59
C GLU A 75 -16.58 -3.50 -12.86
N ASP A 76 -16.92 -3.05 -11.66
CA ASP A 76 -17.94 -3.68 -10.81
C ASP A 76 -19.26 -2.89 -10.76
N ASN A 77 -19.29 -1.68 -11.33
CA ASN A 77 -20.43 -0.74 -11.30
C ASN A 77 -20.86 -0.35 -9.88
N LEU A 78 -19.96 -0.44 -8.91
CA LEU A 78 -20.22 -0.02 -7.54
C LEU A 78 -19.72 1.40 -7.28
N GLU A 79 -20.32 2.02 -6.27
CA GLU A 79 -19.95 3.34 -5.80
C GLU A 79 -18.90 3.27 -4.70
N TYR A 80 -17.92 4.16 -4.81
CA TYR A 80 -16.81 4.32 -3.89
C TYR A 80 -16.65 5.80 -3.53
N SER A 81 -16.11 6.06 -2.35
CA SER A 81 -15.81 7.43 -1.88
C SER A 81 -14.37 7.86 -2.14
N ASN A 82 -13.49 6.92 -2.52
CA ASN A 82 -12.07 7.16 -2.82
C ASN A 82 -11.47 5.96 -3.56
N LEU A 83 -10.30 6.19 -4.17
CA LEU A 83 -9.38 5.12 -4.57
C LEU A 83 -8.25 5.05 -3.54
N LEU A 84 -7.83 3.85 -3.17
CA LEU A 84 -6.75 3.64 -2.21
C LEU A 84 -5.84 2.52 -2.70
N PHE A 85 -4.55 2.66 -2.42
CA PHE A 85 -3.65 1.52 -2.41
C PHE A 85 -2.80 1.49 -1.14
N ILE A 86 -2.39 0.30 -0.74
CA ILE A 86 -1.33 0.03 0.22
C ILE A 86 -0.21 -0.66 -0.57
N GLY A 87 1.01 -0.13 -0.47
CA GLY A 87 2.17 -0.64 -1.17
C GLY A 87 3.38 -0.80 -0.25
N TYR A 88 4.19 -1.82 -0.54
CA TYR A 88 5.50 -2.03 0.05
C TYR A 88 6.60 -1.67 -0.96
N PRO A 89 7.76 -1.17 -0.51
CA PRO A 89 8.89 -0.85 -1.38
C PRO A 89 9.45 -2.08 -2.09
#